data_AF-A0A8D0BL06-F1
#
_entry.id   AF-A0A8D0BL06-F1
#
_cell.length_a   1.000
_cell.length_b   1.000
_cell.length_c   1.000
_cell.angle_alpha   90.00
_cell.angle_beta   90.00
_cell.angle_gamma   90.00
#
_symmetry.space_group_name_H-M   'P 1'
#
loop_
_entity.id
_entity.type
_entity.pdbx_description
1 polymer ?
#
loop_
_entity_poly.entity_id
_entity_poly.type
_entity_poly.pdbx_seq_one_letter_code
_entity_poly.pdbx_strand_id
1 'polypeptide(L)'
;LPHSAPGSAANAAWGRSKLHRRPKGPAGSPRPQAAPARQEYFPHFDLCPGSKDIRHHGQKVVKALDSALKHLDNLHDTLADLSDLHAYNLRVDPVNFKLLAKCFHVTLASQLRAEYNPLVYLAWDKFFHQVACCLSEKYR
;
A
#
# COMPACT_ATOMS: atom_id res chain seq x y z
N LEU A 1 15.30 25.31 -13.41
CA LEU A 1 14.02 24.60 -13.17
C LEU A 1 14.20 23.79 -11.89
N PRO A 2 13.62 24.16 -10.75
CA PRO A 2 13.96 23.51 -9.50
C PRO A 2 13.34 22.11 -9.46
N HIS A 3 14.18 21.12 -9.16
CA HIS A 3 13.81 19.75 -8.92
C HIS A 3 12.92 19.66 -7.67
N SER A 4 11.60 19.68 -7.84
CA SER A 4 10.70 19.24 -6.78
C SER A 4 10.81 17.73 -6.65
N ALA A 5 11.49 17.29 -5.58
CA ALA A 5 11.73 15.88 -5.30
C ALA A 5 10.40 15.10 -5.25
N PRO A 6 10.31 13.92 -5.89
CA PRO A 6 9.09 13.11 -5.96
C PRO A 6 8.50 12.77 -4.58
N GLY A 7 9.32 12.75 -3.53
CA GLY A 7 8.88 12.58 -2.14
C GLY A 7 7.94 13.68 -1.62
N SER A 8 8.10 14.92 -2.09
CA SER A 8 7.28 16.06 -1.63
C SER A 8 5.84 15.95 -2.12
N ALA A 9 5.63 15.50 -3.37
CA ALA A 9 4.31 15.30 -3.94
C ALA A 9 3.57 14.10 -3.32
N ALA A 10 4.28 12.98 -3.07
CA ALA A 10 3.73 11.82 -2.40
C ALA A 10 3.32 12.16 -0.95
N ASN A 11 4.17 12.88 -0.20
CA ASN A 11 3.85 13.34 1.16
C ASN A 11 2.66 14.30 1.19
N ALA A 12 2.58 15.24 0.24
CA ALA A 12 1.46 16.16 0.14
C ALA A 12 0.14 15.44 -0.17
N ALA A 13 0.15 14.47 -1.10
CA ALA A 13 -1.01 13.64 -1.41
C ALA A 13 -1.40 12.72 -0.24
N TRP A 14 -0.41 12.22 0.50
CA TRP A 14 -0.63 11.37 1.67
C TRP A 14 -1.35 12.09 2.80
N GLY A 15 -0.91 13.31 3.14
CA GLY A 15 -1.56 14.14 4.16
C GLY A 15 -3.03 14.49 3.83
N ARG A 16 -3.41 14.43 2.55
CA ARG A 16 -4.80 14.65 2.09
C ARG A 16 -5.60 13.36 1.91
N SER A 17 -4.96 12.20 1.85
CA SER A 17 -5.64 10.92 1.69
C SER A 17 -6.37 10.50 2.97
N LYS A 18 -7.54 9.87 2.81
CA LYS A 18 -8.27 9.26 3.94
C LYS A 18 -7.69 7.92 4.36
N LEU A 19 -6.64 7.40 3.70
CA LEU A 19 -6.00 6.12 4.06
C LEU A 19 -5.60 6.07 5.54
N HIS A 20 -5.13 7.19 6.11
CA HIS A 20 -4.73 7.28 7.51
C HIS A 20 -5.90 7.53 8.49
N ARG A 21 -7.10 7.85 8.01
CA ARG A 21 -8.26 8.18 8.84
C ARG A 21 -9.10 6.92 9.11
N ARG A 22 -9.39 6.62 10.38
CA ARG A 22 -10.27 5.49 10.77
C ARG A 22 -11.57 5.54 9.95
N PRO A 23 -11.95 4.47 9.22
CA PRO A 23 -13.21 4.45 8.53
C PRO A 23 -14.36 4.32 9.54
N LYS A 24 -15.31 5.27 9.51
CA LYS A 24 -16.66 5.10 10.06
C LYS A 24 -17.53 4.60 8.90
N GLY A 25 -17.98 3.36 8.95
CA GLY A 25 -18.84 2.76 7.92
C GLY A 25 -20.23 2.41 8.48
N PRO A 26 -21.31 2.51 7.68
CA PRO A 26 -22.63 2.03 8.05
C PRO A 26 -22.74 0.50 7.83
N ALA A 27 -23.63 -0.14 8.58
CA ALA A 27 -23.89 -1.57 8.52
C ALA A 27 -24.85 -1.92 7.37
N GLY A 28 -24.54 -2.98 6.61
CA GLY A 28 -25.49 -3.71 5.75
C GLY A 28 -25.27 -3.56 4.23
N SER A 29 -24.59 -4.53 3.61
CA SER A 29 -24.68 -4.85 2.17
C SER A 29 -24.15 -6.27 1.88
N PRO A 30 -24.58 -6.95 0.79
CA PRO A 30 -24.40 -8.38 0.59
C PRO A 30 -22.95 -8.79 0.30
N ARG A 31 -22.60 -10.04 0.68
CA ARG A 31 -21.24 -10.62 0.61
C ARG A 31 -20.81 -10.92 -0.85
N PRO A 32 -19.80 -10.24 -1.41
CA PRO A 32 -19.15 -10.64 -2.66
C PRO A 32 -18.20 -11.82 -2.38
N GLN A 33 -18.22 -12.81 -3.27
CA GLN A 33 -17.28 -13.93 -3.23
C GLN A 33 -15.87 -13.42 -3.53
N ALA A 34 -14.92 -13.70 -2.63
CA ALA A 34 -13.52 -13.32 -2.79
C ALA A 34 -12.87 -14.11 -3.94
N ALA A 35 -12.10 -13.43 -4.79
CA ALA A 35 -11.41 -14.07 -5.91
C ALA A 35 -10.39 -15.12 -5.40
N PRO A 36 -10.32 -16.32 -6.02
CA PRO A 36 -9.60 -17.48 -5.48
C PRO A 36 -8.10 -17.25 -5.25
N ALA A 37 -7.41 -16.51 -6.12
CA ALA A 37 -5.98 -16.22 -5.97
C ALA A 37 -5.63 -15.38 -4.70
N ARG A 38 -6.61 -14.68 -4.10
CA ARG A 38 -6.39 -13.90 -2.87
C ARG A 38 -6.50 -14.73 -1.59
N GLN A 39 -7.09 -15.93 -1.66
CA GLN A 39 -7.24 -16.82 -0.51
C GLN A 39 -5.94 -17.53 -0.13
N GLU A 40 -4.96 -17.61 -1.04
CA GLU A 40 -3.71 -18.34 -0.81
C GLU A 40 -2.83 -17.68 0.26
N TYR A 41 -2.74 -16.34 0.29
CA TYR A 41 -1.98 -15.61 1.31
C TYR A 41 -2.77 -15.27 2.58
N PHE A 42 -4.11 -15.36 2.53
CA PHE A 42 -4.98 -14.97 3.64
C PHE A 42 -6.08 -16.02 3.93
N PRO A 43 -5.73 -17.31 4.09
CA PRO A 43 -6.74 -18.36 4.30
C PRO A 43 -7.47 -18.21 5.65
N HIS A 44 -6.88 -17.48 6.59
CA HIS A 44 -7.43 -17.26 7.93
C HIS A 44 -8.19 -15.95 8.08
N PHE A 45 -8.30 -15.13 7.02
CA PHE A 45 -8.99 -13.84 7.11
C PHE A 45 -10.45 -13.99 6.71
N ASP A 46 -11.33 -13.28 7.42
CA ASP A 46 -12.62 -12.93 6.83
C ASP A 46 -12.39 -11.91 5.71
N LEU A 47 -12.63 -12.31 4.46
CA LEU A 47 -12.46 -11.45 3.30
C LEU A 47 -13.74 -10.70 2.89
N CYS A 48 -14.79 -10.75 3.70
CA CYS A 48 -16.02 -10.00 3.46
C CYS A 48 -15.78 -8.48 3.54
N PRO A 49 -16.52 -7.67 2.76
CA PRO A 49 -16.50 -6.21 2.89
C PRO A 49 -16.76 -5.77 4.32
N GLY A 50 -15.91 -4.88 4.83
CA GLY A 50 -16.02 -4.37 6.20
C GLY A 50 -15.41 -5.26 7.28
N SER A 51 -14.84 -6.42 6.92
CA SER A 51 -14.14 -7.32 7.84
C SER A 51 -13.13 -6.59 8.73
N LYS A 52 -13.08 -6.99 10.00
CA LYS A 52 -12.11 -6.48 10.96
C LYS A 52 -10.68 -6.87 10.58
N ASP A 53 -10.49 -8.05 9.99
CA ASP A 53 -9.18 -8.56 9.60
C ASP A 53 -8.60 -7.73 8.45
N ILE A 54 -9.40 -7.50 7.39
CA ILE A 54 -9.01 -6.63 6.28
C ILE A 54 -8.69 -5.22 6.78
N ARG A 55 -9.53 -4.66 7.67
CA ARG A 55 -9.33 -3.31 8.20
C ARG A 55 -8.06 -3.20 9.05
N HIS A 56 -7.82 -4.17 9.92
CA HIS A 56 -6.64 -4.19 10.78
C HIS A 56 -5.37 -4.39 9.95
N HIS A 57 -5.37 -5.33 9.01
CA HIS A 57 -4.24 -5.54 8.12
C HIS A 57 -3.98 -4.30 7.25
N GLY A 58 -5.01 -3.71 6.65
CA GLY A 58 -4.90 -2.48 5.89
C GLY A 58 -4.29 -1.33 6.68
N GLN A 59 -4.60 -1.21 7.98
CA GLN A 59 -3.94 -0.23 8.85
C GLN A 59 -2.45 -0.49 9.03
N LYS A 60 -2.01 -1.75 9.14
CA LYS A 60 -0.59 -2.09 9.23
C LYS A 60 0.15 -1.70 7.94
N VAL A 61 -0.42 -2.03 6.79
CA VAL A 61 0.16 -1.66 5.47
C VAL A 61 0.27 -0.14 5.33
N VAL A 62 -0.79 0.59 5.65
CA VAL A 62 -0.80 2.07 5.59
C VAL A 62 0.23 2.67 6.55
N LYS A 63 0.39 2.14 7.76
CA LYS A 63 1.42 2.60 8.71
C LYS A 63 2.84 2.33 8.20
N ALA A 64 3.09 1.19 7.57
CA ALA A 64 4.38 0.90 6.96
C ALA A 64 4.70 1.89 5.83
N LEU A 65 3.73 2.19 4.97
CA LEU A 65 3.88 3.19 3.91
C LEU A 65 4.10 4.60 4.48
N ASP A 66 3.40 4.98 5.54
CA ASP A 66 3.63 6.25 6.25
C ASP A 66 5.07 6.35 6.81
N SER A 67 5.57 5.26 7.39
CA SER A 67 6.95 5.20 7.88
C SER A 67 7.96 5.32 6.74
N ALA A 68 7.74 4.61 5.63
CA ALA A 68 8.58 4.70 4.44
C ALA A 68 8.61 6.12 3.84
N LEU A 69 7.45 6.79 3.78
CA LEU A 69 7.34 8.17 3.30
C LEU A 69 8.08 9.19 4.16
N LYS A 70 8.22 8.93 5.47
CA LYS A 70 8.99 9.76 6.41
C LYS A 70 10.50 9.54 6.33
N HIS A 71 10.93 8.41 5.77
CA HIS A 71 12.33 7.99 5.69
C HIS A 71 12.69 7.58 4.26
N LEU A 72 12.35 8.41 3.28
CA LEU A 72 12.55 8.12 1.85
C LEU A 72 14.03 7.95 1.46
N ASP A 73 14.93 8.57 2.21
CA ASP A 73 16.38 8.47 2.10
C ASP A 73 16.94 7.21 2.76
N ASN A 74 16.20 6.56 3.67
CA ASN A 74 16.61 5.32 4.34
C ASN A 74 15.52 4.22 4.29
N LEU A 75 14.99 3.95 3.10
CA LEU A 75 13.93 2.96 2.92
C LEU A 75 14.35 1.52 3.27
N HIS A 76 15.60 1.17 2.97
CA HIS A 76 16.13 -0.17 3.23
C HIS A 76 16.04 -0.53 4.72
N ASP A 77 16.64 0.30 5.58
CA ASP A 77 16.65 0.03 7.02
C ASP A 77 15.25 0.17 7.62
N THR A 78 14.47 1.15 7.15
CA THR A 78 13.09 1.38 7.62
C THR A 78 12.18 0.18 7.37
N LEU A 79 12.42 -0.56 6.28
CA LEU A 79 11.61 -1.71 5.87
C LEU A 79 12.29 -3.06 6.10
N ALA A 80 13.46 -3.10 6.76
CA ALA A 80 14.27 -4.31 6.90
C ALA A 80 13.51 -5.48 7.53
N ASP A 81 12.84 -5.24 8.67
CA ASP A 81 12.04 -6.25 9.36
C ASP A 81 10.85 -6.74 8.52
N LEU A 82 10.24 -5.83 7.75
CA LEU A 82 9.16 -6.20 6.83
C LEU A 82 9.69 -7.00 5.65
N SER A 83 10.88 -6.69 5.15
CA SER A 83 11.54 -7.46 4.08
C SER A 83 11.81 -8.89 4.55
N ASP A 84 12.35 -9.08 5.77
CA ASP A 84 12.53 -10.41 6.38
C ASP A 84 11.22 -11.16 6.53
N LEU A 85 10.20 -10.50 7.07
CA LEU A 85 8.88 -11.10 7.26
C LEU A 85 8.28 -11.57 5.93
N HIS A 86 8.38 -10.75 4.87
CA HIS A 86 7.87 -11.11 3.56
C HIS A 86 8.68 -12.28 2.99
N ALA A 87 10.01 -12.20 2.97
CA ALA A 87 10.87 -13.21 2.33
C ALA A 87 10.80 -14.59 3.01
N TYR A 88 10.91 -14.64 4.34
CA TYR A 88 11.11 -15.90 5.03
C TYR A 88 9.82 -16.54 5.54
N ASN A 89 8.89 -15.73 6.03
CA ASN A 89 7.69 -16.21 6.71
C ASN A 89 6.47 -16.22 5.78
N LEU A 90 6.19 -15.09 5.12
CA LEU A 90 4.99 -14.96 4.28
C LEU A 90 5.21 -15.50 2.86
N ARG A 91 6.45 -15.45 2.36
CA ARG A 91 6.87 -15.90 1.02
C ARG A 91 5.96 -15.38 -0.09
N VAL A 92 5.64 -14.10 -0.03
CA VAL A 92 4.78 -13.42 -1.01
C VAL A 92 5.54 -13.30 -2.33
N ASP A 93 4.97 -13.81 -3.43
CA ASP A 93 5.61 -13.65 -4.73
C ASP A 93 5.78 -12.15 -5.04
N PRO A 94 7.00 -11.68 -5.38
CA PRO A 94 7.26 -10.28 -5.69
C PRO A 94 6.31 -9.65 -6.72
N VAL A 95 5.69 -10.45 -7.61
CA VAL A 95 4.67 -9.97 -8.56
C VAL A 95 3.45 -9.35 -7.86
N ASN A 96 3.12 -9.81 -6.66
CA ASN A 96 1.95 -9.35 -5.91
C ASN A 96 2.10 -7.91 -5.40
N PHE A 97 3.32 -7.44 -5.16
CA PHE A 97 3.55 -6.02 -4.82
C PHE A 97 3.14 -5.09 -5.96
N LYS A 98 3.35 -5.50 -7.22
CA LYS A 98 2.91 -4.74 -8.40
C LYS A 98 1.38 -4.69 -8.50
N LEU A 99 0.70 -5.78 -8.17
CA LEU A 99 -0.76 -5.83 -8.13
C LEU A 99 -1.31 -4.92 -7.03
N LEU A 100 -0.69 -4.96 -5.84
CA LEU A 100 -1.06 -4.10 -4.72
C LEU A 100 -0.85 -2.60 -5.05
N ALA A 101 0.27 -2.25 -5.69
CA ALA A 101 0.54 -0.88 -6.14
C ALA A 101 -0.56 -0.35 -7.09
N LYS A 102 -1.01 -1.17 -8.06
CA LYS A 102 -2.12 -0.83 -8.95
C LYS A 102 -3.42 -0.56 -8.17
N CYS A 103 -3.73 -1.37 -7.17
CA CYS A 103 -4.90 -1.15 -6.30
C CYS A 103 -4.79 0.18 -5.53
N PHE A 104 -3.60 0.55 -5.06
CA PHE A 104 -3.38 1.85 -4.43
C PHE A 104 -3.56 3.00 -5.42
N HIS A 105 -3.04 2.89 -6.65
CA HIS A 105 -3.26 3.91 -7.68
C HIS A 105 -4.74 4.14 -7.97
N VAL A 106 -5.55 3.07 -8.10
CA VAL A 106 -7.01 3.21 -8.27
C VAL A 106 -7.65 3.90 -7.07
N THR A 107 -7.22 3.56 -5.86
CA THR A 107 -7.74 4.16 -4.62
C THR A 107 -7.38 5.64 -4.52
N LEU A 108 -6.13 6.00 -4.82
CA LEU A 108 -5.63 7.37 -4.82
C LEU A 108 -6.35 8.21 -5.87
N ALA A 109 -6.50 7.69 -7.10
CA ALA A 109 -7.26 8.36 -8.16
C ALA A 109 -8.71 8.65 -7.74
N SER A 110 -9.36 7.68 -7.09
CA SER A 110 -10.75 7.82 -6.62
C SER A 110 -10.89 8.86 -5.50
N GLN A 111 -9.89 8.97 -4.63
CA GLN A 111 -9.91 9.90 -3.48
C GLN A 111 -9.49 11.32 -3.84
N LEU A 112 -8.45 11.47 -4.66
CA LEU A 112 -7.85 12.76 -5.02
C LEU A 112 -8.49 13.39 -6.27
N ARG A 113 -9.15 12.58 -7.10
CA ARG A 113 -9.89 13.02 -8.31
C ARG A 113 -9.05 13.95 -9.18
N ALA A 114 -9.41 15.22 -9.30
CA ALA A 114 -8.73 16.21 -10.13
C ALA A 114 -7.26 16.47 -9.69
N GLU A 115 -6.93 16.22 -8.43
CA GLU A 115 -5.55 16.35 -7.94
C GLU A 115 -4.65 15.19 -8.37
N TYR A 116 -5.22 14.07 -8.83
CA TYR A 116 -4.48 12.90 -9.29
C TYR A 116 -3.99 13.05 -10.74
N ASN A 117 -3.11 14.03 -10.94
CA ASN A 117 -2.52 14.34 -12.24
C ASN A 117 -1.31 13.42 -12.56
N PRO A 118 -0.76 13.46 -13.80
CA PRO A 118 0.35 12.61 -14.19
C PRO A 118 1.61 12.72 -13.32
N LEU A 119 1.88 13.91 -12.75
CA LEU A 119 3.03 14.09 -11.85
C LEU A 119 2.81 13.38 -10.51
N VAL A 120 1.60 13.46 -9.96
CA VAL A 120 1.21 12.74 -8.73
C VAL A 120 1.22 11.24 -8.98
N TYR A 121 0.69 10.77 -10.11
CA TYR A 121 0.76 9.37 -10.51
C TYR A 121 2.22 8.87 -10.50
N LEU A 122 3.11 9.59 -11.21
CA LEU A 122 4.51 9.19 -11.36
C LEU A 122 5.26 9.20 -10.02
N ALA A 123 4.96 10.15 -9.13
CA ALA A 123 5.55 10.19 -7.79
C ALA A 123 5.16 8.95 -6.97
N TRP A 124 3.88 8.58 -6.97
CA TRP A 124 3.40 7.38 -6.29
C TRP A 124 3.92 6.09 -6.92
N ASP A 125 4.00 6.03 -8.25
CA ASP A 125 4.48 4.84 -8.98
C ASP A 125 5.95 4.56 -8.64
N LYS A 126 6.79 5.60 -8.66
CA LYS A 126 8.20 5.50 -8.21
C LYS A 126 8.31 5.08 -6.75
N PHE A 127 7.51 5.67 -5.87
CA PHE A 127 7.51 5.32 -4.45
C PHE A 127 7.13 3.84 -4.24
N PHE A 128 6.03 3.38 -4.83
CA PHE A 128 5.62 1.97 -4.71
C PHE A 128 6.63 1.01 -5.34
N HIS A 129 7.29 1.41 -6.42
CA HIS A 129 8.37 0.63 -7.01
C HIS A 129 9.54 0.47 -6.03
N GLN A 130 10.00 1.55 -5.39
CA GLN A 130 11.08 1.49 -4.39
C GLN A 130 10.70 0.62 -3.20
N VAL A 131 9.49 0.79 -2.65
CA VAL A 131 8.98 -0.04 -1.56
C VAL A 131 8.95 -1.52 -1.95
N ALA A 132 8.45 -1.85 -3.15
CA ALA A 132 8.41 -3.22 -3.65
C ALA A 132 9.82 -3.82 -3.80
N CYS A 133 10.79 -3.04 -4.31
CA CYS A 133 12.18 -3.47 -4.39
C CYS A 133 12.73 -3.84 -3.01
N CYS A 134 12.63 -2.94 -2.02
CA CYS A 134 13.10 -3.20 -0.65
C CYS A 134 12.44 -4.43 0.00
N LEU A 135 11.12 -4.59 -0.17
CA LEU A 135 10.40 -5.75 0.39
C LEU A 135 10.73 -7.07 -0.32
N SER A 136 11.26 -7.01 -1.55
CA SER A 136 11.63 -8.18 -2.36
C SER A 136 13.12 -8.50 -2.36
N GLU A 137 13.94 -7.68 -1.70
CA GLU A 137 15.40 -7.75 -1.80
C GLU A 137 15.97 -9.07 -1.30
N LYS A 138 15.38 -9.62 -0.23
CA LYS A 138 15.82 -10.87 0.42
C LYS A 138 15.25 -12.15 -0.22
N TYR A 139 14.55 -12.04 -1.35
CA TYR A 139 14.09 -13.19 -2.14
C TYR A 139 15.14 -13.68 -3.16
N ARG A 140 16.24 -12.92 -3.32
CA ARG A 140 17.29 -13.19 -4.30
C ARG A 140 18.48 -13.91 -3.68
#